data_AF-A0A7S0BJ38-F1
#
_entry.id   AF-A0A7S0BJ38-F1
#
_cell.length_a   1.000
_cell.length_b   1.000
_cell.length_c   1.000
_cell.angle_alpha   90.00
_cell.angle_beta   90.00
_cell.angle_gamma   90.00
#
_symmetry.space_group_name_H-M   'P 1'
#
loop_
_entity.id
_entity.type
_entity.pdbx_description
1 polymer ?
#
loop_
_entity_poly.entity_id
_entity_poly.type
_entity_poly.pdbx_seq_one_letter_code
_entity_poly.pdbx_strand_id
1 'polypeptide(L)'
;FKLTKEIAQVVGIPKLGLDYVRDYQTRLQNIANREVARRIPSVVTLQWLEPLYVSGTWTPELVRYAGGRSLFCRPGEPSKAVTWSQMNKENPDIVIFCLCGLSIEGSVNEIKRIQKLSPELRKLL
;
A
#
# COMPACT_ATOMS: atom_id res chain seq x y z
N PHE A 1 14.61 -4.08 -7.00
CA PHE A 1 15.99 -3.61 -7.34
C PHE A 1 16.68 -4.37 -8.47
N LYS A 2 16.44 -5.68 -8.69
CA LYS A 2 17.06 -6.45 -9.80
C LYS A 2 16.86 -5.78 -11.17
N LEU A 3 15.60 -5.51 -11.51
CA LEU A 3 15.22 -4.91 -12.79
C LEU A 3 15.91 -3.55 -13.07
N THR A 4 16.02 -2.68 -12.06
CA THR A 4 16.72 -1.39 -12.19
C THR A 4 18.18 -1.57 -12.60
N LYS A 5 18.87 -2.56 -12.02
CA LYS A 5 20.27 -2.87 -12.36
C LYS A 5 20.39 -3.45 -13.77
N GLU A 6 19.47 -4.34 -14.15
CA GLU A 6 19.44 -4.93 -15.49
C GLU A 6 19.17 -3.87 -16.58
N ILE A 7 18.20 -2.98 -16.36
CA ILE A 7 17.93 -1.85 -17.27
C ILE A 7 19.20 -0.99 -17.40
N ALA A 8 19.83 -0.62 -16.28
CA ALA A 8 21.05 0.19 -16.31
C ALA A 8 22.21 -0.48 -17.05
N GLN A 9 22.33 -1.81 -16.98
CA GLN A 9 23.29 -2.57 -17.77
C GLN A 9 22.97 -2.48 -19.27
N VAL A 10 21.71 -2.75 -19.65
CA VAL A 10 21.28 -2.75 -21.06
C VAL A 10 21.45 -1.37 -21.70
N VAL A 11 21.17 -0.30 -20.97
CA VAL A 11 21.29 1.08 -21.48
C VAL A 11 22.69 1.69 -21.31
N GLY A 12 23.69 0.89 -20.89
CA GLY A 12 25.10 1.31 -20.87
C GLY A 12 25.52 2.23 -19.71
N ILE A 13 24.74 2.31 -18.64
CA ILE A 13 24.98 3.18 -17.47
C ILE A 13 24.98 2.41 -16.12
N PRO A 14 25.73 1.30 -15.99
CA PRO A 14 25.64 0.40 -14.84
C PRO A 14 25.98 1.06 -13.50
N LYS A 15 26.94 2.00 -13.48
CA LYS A 15 27.32 2.74 -12.27
C LYS A 15 26.14 3.55 -11.72
N LEU A 16 25.43 4.28 -12.58
CA LEU A 16 24.27 5.06 -12.18
C LEU A 16 23.17 4.18 -11.58
N GLY A 17 22.92 3.01 -12.20
CA GLY A 17 21.95 2.05 -11.68
C GLY A 17 22.31 1.51 -10.29
N LEU A 18 23.59 1.22 -10.03
CA LEU A 18 24.05 0.76 -8.72
C LEU A 18 23.93 1.85 -7.66
N ASP A 19 24.36 3.08 -7.99
CA ASP A 19 24.30 4.20 -7.06
C ASP A 19 22.84 4.56 -6.73
N TYR A 20 21.95 4.54 -7.72
CA TYR A 20 20.50 4.74 -7.52
C TYR A 20 19.88 3.68 -6.62
N VAL A 21 20.19 2.38 -6.83
CA VAL A 21 19.70 1.31 -5.95
C VAL A 21 20.21 1.50 -4.52
N ARG A 22 21.49 1.89 -4.35
CA ARG A 22 22.10 2.10 -3.03
C ARG A 22 21.43 3.25 -2.29
N ASP A 23 21.17 4.37 -2.96
CA ASP A 23 20.41 5.50 -2.42
C ASP A 23 19.00 5.07 -1.97
N TYR A 24 18.26 4.39 -2.84
CA TYR A 24 16.90 3.92 -2.52
C TYR A 24 16.87 2.97 -1.32
N GLN A 25 17.80 2.02 -1.25
CA GLN A 25 17.91 1.10 -0.12
C GLN A 25 18.21 1.85 1.18
N THR A 26 19.11 2.83 1.13
CA THR A 26 19.45 3.68 2.28
C THR A 26 18.21 4.45 2.76
N ARG A 27 17.44 5.02 1.84
CA ARG A 27 16.20 5.75 2.16
C ARG A 27 15.14 4.84 2.79
N LEU A 28 14.98 3.60 2.30
CA LEU A 28 14.06 2.62 2.91
C LEU A 28 14.52 2.21 4.31
N GLN A 29 15.82 1.96 4.51
CA GLN A 29 16.38 1.64 5.83
C GLN A 29 16.19 2.79 6.81
N ASN A 30 16.41 4.03 6.36
CA ASN A 30 16.19 5.22 7.18
C ASN A 30 14.73 5.41 7.59
N ILE A 31 13.77 4.90 6.81
CA ILE A 31 12.34 4.88 7.20
C ILE A 31 12.10 3.75 8.20
N ALA A 32 12.62 2.55 7.92
CA ALA A 32 12.45 1.37 8.76
C ALA A 32 13.05 1.52 10.17
N ASN A 33 14.13 2.29 10.29
CA ASN A 33 14.84 2.53 11.55
C ASN A 33 14.30 3.71 12.36
N ARG A 34 13.26 4.41 11.87
CA ARG A 34 12.60 5.44 12.68
C ARG A 34 11.95 4.79 13.89
N GLU A 35 11.82 5.54 14.98
CA GLU A 35 11.09 5.06 16.15
C GLU A 35 9.72 4.53 15.73
N VAL A 36 9.51 3.24 15.95
CA VAL A 36 8.25 2.58 15.67
C VAL A 36 7.32 2.87 16.83
N ALA A 37 6.05 3.11 16.53
CA ALA A 37 5.02 3.28 17.55
C ALA A 37 5.05 2.11 18.56
N ARG A 38 4.71 2.39 19.83
CA ARG A 38 4.61 1.36 20.89
C ARG A 38 3.69 0.18 20.52
N ARG A 39 2.75 0.40 19.59
CA ARG A 39 1.87 -0.61 19.01
C ARG A 39 1.99 -0.56 17.48
N ILE A 40 2.12 -1.74 16.84
CA ILE A 40 2.12 -1.90 15.38
C ILE A 40 0.66 -1.83 14.89
N PRO A 41 0.23 -0.78 14.16
CA PRO A 41 -1.13 -0.68 13.68
C PRO A 41 -1.41 -1.71 12.58
N SER A 42 -2.60 -2.31 12.59
CA SER A 42 -3.11 -3.07 11.44
C SER A 42 -3.57 -2.11 10.35
N VAL A 43 -3.11 -2.32 9.11
CA VAL A 43 -3.37 -1.41 7.99
C VAL A 43 -3.99 -2.18 6.85
N VAL A 44 -5.07 -1.64 6.29
CA VAL A 44 -5.59 -2.10 5.00
C VAL A 44 -5.40 -1.00 3.96
N THR A 45 -4.92 -1.38 2.78
CA THR A 45 -4.76 -0.48 1.64
C THR A 45 -5.75 -0.88 0.56
N LEU A 46 -6.66 0.03 0.19
CA LEU A 46 -7.71 -0.21 -0.79
C LEU A 46 -7.36 0.47 -2.11
N GLN A 47 -7.28 -0.32 -3.19
CA GLN A 47 -7.08 0.20 -4.55
C GLN A 47 -8.39 0.38 -5.32
N TRP A 48 -9.49 -0.20 -4.81
CA TRP A 48 -10.82 -0.10 -5.40
C TRP A 48 -11.89 -0.35 -4.33
N LEU A 49 -13.07 0.26 -4.49
CA LEU A 49 -14.11 0.25 -3.46
C LEU A 49 -15.33 -0.62 -3.79
N GLU A 50 -15.58 -0.88 -5.07
CA GLU A 50 -16.76 -1.64 -5.52
C GLU A 50 -16.41 -2.56 -6.70
N PRO A 51 -16.11 -3.85 -6.44
CA PRO A 51 -15.99 -4.51 -5.13
C PRO A 51 -14.74 -4.05 -4.35
N LEU A 52 -14.73 -4.22 -3.02
CA LEU A 52 -13.57 -3.89 -2.19
C LEU A 52 -12.34 -4.70 -2.62
N TYR A 53 -11.28 -4.01 -3.02
CA TYR A 53 -10.07 -4.64 -3.50
C TYR A 53 -8.86 -4.13 -2.71
N VAL A 54 -8.19 -5.05 -2.02
CA VAL A 54 -6.98 -4.75 -1.25
C VAL A 54 -5.75 -4.76 -2.15
N SER A 55 -4.85 -3.82 -1.91
CA SER A 55 -3.59 -3.70 -2.67
C SER A 55 -2.58 -4.75 -2.21
N GLY A 56 -2.19 -5.64 -3.13
CA GLY A 56 -1.11 -6.61 -2.93
C GLY A 56 0.22 -6.12 -3.47
N THR A 57 1.02 -7.07 -3.96
CA THR A 57 2.32 -6.92 -4.60
C THR A 57 3.35 -6.26 -3.69
N TRP A 58 3.78 -5.04 -3.99
CA TRP A 58 4.74 -4.27 -3.20
C TRP A 58 4.09 -3.49 -2.05
N THR A 59 2.77 -3.28 -2.08
CA THR A 59 2.07 -2.45 -1.08
C THR A 59 2.22 -2.98 0.36
N PRO A 60 2.04 -4.30 0.64
CA PRO A 60 2.25 -4.84 1.98
C PRO A 60 3.68 -4.63 2.50
N GLU A 61 4.67 -4.59 1.60
CA GLU A 61 6.06 -4.33 1.98
C GLU A 61 6.27 -2.87 2.41
N LEU A 62 5.62 -1.92 1.74
CA LEU A 62 5.67 -0.51 2.14
C LEU A 62 5.00 -0.27 3.49
N VAL A 63 3.86 -0.91 3.74
CA VAL A 63 3.19 -0.86 5.04
C VAL A 63 4.14 -1.35 6.14
N ARG A 64 4.86 -2.45 5.89
CA ARG A 64 5.88 -2.97 6.83
C ARG A 64 7.02 -1.99 7.05
N TYR A 65 7.57 -1.39 5.99
CA TYR A 65 8.64 -0.38 6.13
C TYR A 65 8.17 0.85 6.93
N ALA A 66 6.89 1.22 6.82
CA ALA A 66 6.29 2.31 7.59
C ALA A 66 5.94 1.93 9.04
N GLY A 67 6.24 0.70 9.49
CA GLY A 67 5.98 0.24 10.85
C GLY A 67 4.57 -0.31 11.09
N GLY A 68 3.80 -0.59 10.03
CA GLY A 68 2.47 -1.19 10.11
C GLY A 68 2.44 -2.68 9.76
N ARG A 69 1.30 -3.32 10.05
CA ARG A 69 1.00 -4.71 9.64
C ARG A 69 -0.09 -4.70 8.58
N SER A 70 0.26 -5.04 7.34
CA SER A 70 -0.72 -5.17 6.26
C SER A 70 -1.72 -6.30 6.54
N LEU A 71 -3.00 -6.01 6.33
CA LEU A 71 -4.07 -6.99 6.37
C LEU A 71 -4.32 -7.57 4.98
N PHE A 72 -4.90 -8.77 4.95
CA PHE A 72 -5.34 -9.52 3.77
C PHE A 72 -4.23 -10.00 2.81
N CYS A 73 -3.19 -9.23 2.51
CA CYS A 73 -2.12 -9.62 1.59
C CYS A 73 -0.74 -9.63 2.26
N ARG A 74 0.10 -10.58 1.85
CA ARG A 74 1.54 -10.61 2.16
C ARG A 74 2.36 -9.99 1.01
N PRO A 75 3.60 -9.54 1.26
CA PRO A 75 4.49 -9.06 0.20
C PRO A 75 4.60 -10.08 -0.94
N GLY A 76 4.40 -9.62 -2.18
CA GLY A 76 4.42 -10.45 -3.38
C GLY A 76 3.10 -11.13 -3.75
N GLU A 77 2.11 -11.19 -2.85
CA GLU A 77 0.78 -11.75 -3.18
C GLU A 77 -0.01 -10.80 -4.07
N PRO A 78 -0.82 -11.29 -5.03
CA PRO A 78 -1.64 -10.41 -5.86
C PRO A 78 -2.67 -9.62 -5.04
N SER A 79 -3.09 -8.47 -5.57
CA SER A 79 -4.27 -7.77 -5.08
C SER A 79 -5.49 -8.69 -5.17
N LYS A 80 -6.41 -8.58 -4.22
CA LYS A 80 -7.60 -9.45 -4.19
C LYS A 80 -8.84 -8.74 -3.70
N ALA A 81 -10.00 -9.27 -4.10
CA ALA A 81 -11.28 -8.87 -3.55
C ALA A 81 -11.43 -9.36 -2.10
N VAL A 82 -12.04 -8.54 -1.26
CA VAL A 82 -12.46 -8.90 0.10
C VAL A 82 -13.91 -8.48 0.31
N THR A 83 -14.60 -9.14 1.24
CA THR A 83 -15.96 -8.77 1.60
C THR A 83 -15.97 -7.78 2.76
N TRP A 84 -17.04 -7.00 2.88
CA TRP A 84 -17.27 -6.15 4.06
C TRP A 84 -17.31 -6.94 5.37
N SER A 85 -17.82 -8.18 5.35
CA SER A 85 -17.80 -9.06 6.53
C SER A 85 -16.37 -9.39 6.96
N GLN A 86 -15.48 -9.71 6.01
CA GLN A 86 -14.05 -9.92 6.29
C GLN A 86 -13.38 -8.64 6.80
N MET A 87 -13.67 -7.48 6.20
CA MET A 87 -13.16 -6.18 6.63
C MET A 87 -13.54 -5.86 8.09
N ASN A 88 -14.82 -6.00 8.41
CA ASN A 88 -15.34 -5.71 9.75
C ASN A 88 -14.79 -6.68 10.80
N LYS A 89 -14.57 -7.95 10.43
CA LYS A 89 -13.97 -8.95 11.32
C LYS A 89 -12.52 -8.62 11.67
N GLU A 90 -11.74 -8.16 10.70
CA GLU A 90 -10.33 -7.82 10.92
C GLU A 90 -10.14 -6.48 11.66
N ASN A 91 -11.14 -5.58 11.61
CA ASN A 91 -11.17 -4.30 12.33
C ASN A 91 -9.84 -3.51 12.24
N PRO A 92 -9.47 -3.02 11.04
CA PRO A 92 -8.20 -2.33 10.82
C PRO A 92 -8.05 -1.09 11.70
N ASP A 93 -6.84 -0.86 12.22
CA ASP A 93 -6.50 0.39 12.90
C ASP A 93 -6.40 1.56 11.90
N ILE A 94 -5.98 1.29 10.66
CA ILE A 94 -5.80 2.29 9.59
C ILE A 94 -6.33 1.76 8.26
N VAL A 95 -7.08 2.61 7.55
CA VAL A 95 -7.54 2.38 6.18
C VAL A 95 -6.90 3.42 5.27
N ILE A 96 -6.13 2.97 4.28
CA ILE A 96 -5.52 3.85 3.27
C ILE A 96 -6.24 3.64 1.94
N PHE A 97 -6.70 4.73 1.34
CA PHE A 97 -7.29 4.73 0.01
C PHE A 97 -6.22 5.10 -1.02
N CYS A 98 -5.84 4.12 -1.84
CA CYS A 98 -4.87 4.25 -2.92
C CYS A 98 -5.57 4.01 -4.27
N LEU A 99 -6.60 4.81 -4.57
CA LEU A 99 -7.46 4.59 -5.74
C LEU A 99 -6.70 4.91 -7.04
N CYS A 100 -6.07 3.87 -7.59
CA CYS A 100 -5.26 3.97 -8.80
C CYS A 100 -6.10 4.54 -9.96
N GLY A 101 -5.60 5.59 -10.60
CA GLY A 101 -6.25 6.22 -11.75
C GLY A 101 -7.15 7.41 -11.40
N LEU A 102 -7.34 7.73 -10.12
CA LEU A 102 -8.03 8.94 -9.70
C LEU A 102 -7.04 10.00 -9.18
N SER A 103 -7.37 11.27 -9.39
CA SER A 103 -6.73 12.35 -8.65
C SER A 103 -7.07 12.27 -7.16
N ILE A 104 -6.39 13.06 -6.32
CA ILE A 104 -6.75 13.15 -4.89
C ILE A 104 -8.22 13.60 -4.73
N GLU A 105 -8.63 14.62 -5.47
CA GLU A 105 -10.02 15.10 -5.47
C GLU A 105 -10.99 14.03 -5.98
N GLY A 106 -10.64 13.35 -7.08
CA GLY A 106 -11.42 12.23 -7.61
C GLY A 106 -11.58 11.10 -6.60
N SER A 107 -10.53 10.79 -5.85
CA SER A 107 -10.54 9.78 -4.79
C SER A 107 -11.49 10.17 -3.65
N VAL A 108 -11.43 11.43 -3.21
CA VAL A 108 -12.34 11.95 -2.17
C VAL A 108 -13.79 11.90 -2.63
N ASN A 109 -14.07 12.29 -3.88
CA ASN A 109 -15.42 12.25 -4.44
C ASN A 109 -15.95 10.82 -4.56
N GLU A 110 -15.09 9.88 -4.96
CA GLU A 110 -15.45 8.46 -5.04
C GLU A 110 -15.74 7.86 -3.66
N ILE A 111 -14.91 8.16 -2.66
CA ILE A 111 -15.16 7.75 -1.27
C ILE A 111 -16.52 8.30 -0.79
N LYS A 112 -16.80 9.59 -1.01
CA LYS A 112 -18.09 10.21 -0.66
C LYS A 112 -19.26 9.56 -1.40
N ARG A 113 -19.09 9.19 -2.67
CA ARG A 113 -20.11 8.49 -3.46
C ARG A 113 -20.42 7.13 -2.85
N ILE A 114 -19.40 6.30 -2.60
CA ILE A 114 -19.57 4.97 -2.02
C ILE A 114 -20.10 5.06 -0.58
N GLN A 115 -19.67 6.03 0.22
CA GLN A 115 -20.23 6.26 1.57
C GLN A 115 -21.74 6.52 1.54
N LYS A 116 -22.28 7.09 0.46
CA LYS A 116 -23.74 7.28 0.31
C LYS A 116 -24.46 5.98 -0.05
N LEU A 117 -23.79 5.08 -0.75
CA LEU A 117 -24.36 3.84 -1.30
C LEU A 117 -24.18 2.63 -0.38
N SER A 118 -23.09 2.58 0.40
CA SER A 118 -22.72 1.49 1.30
C SER A 118 -22.63 2.00 2.75
N PRO A 119 -23.58 1.58 3.63
CA PRO A 119 -23.50 1.86 5.07
C PRO A 119 -22.26 1.26 5.74
N GLU A 120 -21.67 0.21 5.17
CA GLU A 120 -20.48 -0.46 5.70
C GLU A 120 -19.26 0.44 5.64
N LEU A 121 -19.06 1.19 4.55
CA LEU A 121 -17.97 2.16 4.47
C LEU A 121 -18.10 3.27 5.52
N ARG A 122 -19.33 3.64 5.92
CA ARG A 122 -19.55 4.59 7.01
C ARG A 122 -19.23 4.04 8.39
N LYS A 123 -19.29 2.72 8.58
CA LYS A 123 -18.90 2.09 9.85
C LYS A 123 -17.39 1.94 9.99
N LEU A 124 -16.70 1.89 8.84
CA LEU A 124 -15.26 1.74 8.75
C LEU A 124 -14.50 3.07 8.95
N LEU A 125 -15.15 4.21 8.70
CA LEU A 125 -14.60 5.57 8.77
C LEU A 125 -15.14 6.32 9.97
#